data_AF-A0A1C3XIM8-F1
#
_entry.id   AF-A0A1C3XIM8-F1
#
_cell.length_a   1.000
_cell.length_b   1.000
_cell.length_c   1.000
_cell.angle_alpha   90.00
_cell.angle_beta   90.00
_cell.angle_gamma   90.00
#
_symmetry.space_group_name_H-M   'P 1'
#
loop_
_entity.id
_entity.type
_entity.pdbx_description
1 polymer ?
#
loop_
_entity_poly.entity_id
_entity_poly.type
_entity_poly.pdbx_seq_one_letter_code
_entity_poly.pdbx_strand_id
1 'polypeptide(L)'
;MAKKAELRHVPAIKVRQWLRGWEKIEFDAGEHRRRPPPQFFLFSLPARELRSLSGIARRKSDGVTPRAADLGIQRQHEPERSEEIAKFVEYGFPWSTLSEAKRRSAEFNDLRKPGWLPTAIVINILGADDVRVAGKVAPKDLVSVASEGTICRVDLPYEEWTDSWRPSGTPPFEIIDGQHRLWAFDNADADFELPVVAFHGLDISWQAYLFWTINIKPKRINPSLAFDLYPLLRAEDWLDRAEGHPVYRETRSQELTEALWSHKDSPWYDRINMLGEKSNPWVSQSAWIKSLVATFIRPWGGKSSRLGGLFGSRMEEGQEVLGWSRAQQAAFLIFAWQQFKAAVKKSEGAWAKNLRVEAIKSKEPVPNDDPAFYSRYSLIVTDQGVRGFLHVLNDLCFIRASKLDLRSWQVARQAGANDTDAVTLAMTSLRKHRVASFVSEIAEALAEFDWRASSTPELPEKLRREKLVFRGSSGYKEIRTQLLETLRTGDGDVAETAKRL
;
A
#
# COMPACT_ATOMS: atom_id res chain seq x y z
N MET A 1 -31.69 35.74 20.38
CA MET A 1 -30.90 36.02 19.17
C MET A 1 -29.48 35.56 19.44
N ALA A 2 -29.01 34.50 18.79
CA ALA A 2 -27.63 34.05 18.96
C ALA A 2 -26.69 35.10 18.34
N LYS A 3 -25.72 35.60 19.13
CA LYS A 3 -24.66 36.49 18.63
C LYS A 3 -24.00 35.78 17.44
N LYS A 4 -24.02 36.41 16.26
CA LYS A 4 -23.33 35.88 15.07
C LYS A 4 -21.85 35.76 15.46
N ALA A 5 -21.25 34.58 15.31
CA ALA A 5 -19.84 34.40 15.64
C ALA A 5 -19.01 35.41 14.82
N GLU A 6 -18.19 36.20 15.50
CA GLU A 6 -17.26 37.14 14.85
C GLU A 6 -16.14 36.32 14.21
N LEU A 7 -15.91 36.54 12.91
CA LEU A 7 -14.98 35.78 12.07
C LEU A 7 -13.77 36.66 11.74
N ARG A 8 -12.56 36.10 11.80
CA ARG A 8 -11.34 36.76 11.36
C ARG A 8 -11.25 36.71 9.86
N HIS A 9 -10.94 37.85 9.27
CA HIS A 9 -10.84 38.02 7.84
C HIS A 9 -9.38 38.00 7.40
N VAL A 10 -9.03 37.05 6.53
CA VAL A 10 -7.70 36.96 5.93
C VAL A 10 -7.79 37.34 4.45
N PRO A 11 -7.03 38.34 3.99
CA PRO A 11 -7.00 38.69 2.57
C PRO A 11 -6.35 37.56 1.78
N ALA A 12 -6.96 37.20 0.65
CA ALA A 12 -6.51 36.14 -0.22
C ALA A 12 -6.63 36.54 -1.69
N ILE A 13 -5.86 35.87 -2.54
CA ILE A 13 -5.90 36.06 -3.99
C ILE A 13 -6.51 34.81 -4.62
N LYS A 14 -7.52 35.01 -5.47
CA LYS A 14 -8.15 33.95 -6.24
C LYS A 14 -7.35 33.69 -7.51
N VAL A 15 -6.91 32.46 -7.70
CA VAL A 15 -6.12 32.04 -8.85
C VAL A 15 -6.90 31.04 -9.69
N ARG A 16 -7.15 31.38 -10.95
CA ARG A 16 -7.81 30.49 -11.91
C ARG A 16 -6.77 29.70 -12.70
N GLN A 17 -6.71 28.39 -12.49
CA GLN A 17 -5.88 27.46 -13.26
C GLN A 17 -6.76 26.38 -13.89
N TRP A 18 -7.73 26.81 -14.70
CA TRP A 18 -8.64 25.92 -15.42
C TRP A 18 -8.62 26.21 -16.91
N LEU A 19 -8.23 25.21 -17.71
CA LEU A 19 -8.14 25.32 -19.16
C LEU A 19 -9.34 24.66 -19.84
N ARG A 20 -9.74 25.18 -21.01
CA ARG A 20 -10.89 24.66 -21.78
C ARG A 20 -10.79 23.16 -22.10
N GLY A 21 -9.57 22.63 -22.25
CA GLY A 21 -9.36 21.21 -22.52
C GLY A 21 -9.88 20.30 -21.40
N TRP A 22 -10.01 20.80 -20.18
CA TRP A 22 -10.45 20.03 -19.02
C TRP A 22 -11.97 19.85 -18.96
N GLU A 23 -12.73 20.58 -19.79
CA GLU A 23 -14.17 20.33 -19.98
C GLU A 23 -14.46 18.99 -20.69
N LYS A 24 -13.44 18.37 -21.29
CA LYS A 24 -13.54 17.08 -21.98
C LYS A 24 -13.26 15.89 -21.06
N ILE A 25 -12.93 16.14 -19.80
CA ILE A 25 -12.64 15.10 -18.81
C ILE A 25 -13.97 14.67 -18.17
N GLU A 26 -14.21 13.37 -18.12
CA GLU A 26 -15.34 12.80 -17.37
C GLU A 26 -15.01 12.81 -15.88
N PHE A 27 -15.89 13.45 -15.10
CA PHE A 27 -15.78 13.53 -13.65
C PHE A 27 -16.87 12.67 -13.03
N ASP A 28 -16.50 11.80 -12.10
CA ASP A 28 -17.43 10.92 -11.41
C ASP A 28 -17.32 11.07 -9.89
N ALA A 29 -18.39 11.59 -9.28
CA ALA A 29 -18.46 11.74 -7.83
C ALA A 29 -18.53 10.39 -7.09
N GLY A 30 -19.05 9.33 -7.74
CA GLY A 30 -19.12 7.98 -7.19
C GLY A 30 -17.75 7.33 -6.98
N GLU A 31 -16.74 7.78 -7.72
CA GLU A 31 -15.35 7.32 -7.60
C GLU A 31 -14.44 8.32 -6.85
N HIS A 32 -15.03 9.28 -6.14
CA HIS A 32 -14.32 10.38 -5.49
C HIS A 32 -13.53 11.27 -6.47
N ARG A 33 -14.03 11.38 -7.71
CA ARG A 33 -13.48 12.21 -8.79
C ARG A 33 -14.44 13.35 -9.14
N ARG A 34 -15.15 13.91 -8.14
CA ARG A 34 -16.02 15.07 -8.35
C ARG A 34 -15.25 16.18 -9.04
N ARG A 35 -15.90 16.88 -9.96
CA ARG A 35 -15.32 18.02 -10.68
C ARG A 35 -14.77 19.04 -9.66
N PRO A 36 -13.44 19.27 -9.61
CA PRO A 36 -12.87 20.18 -8.64
C PRO A 36 -13.15 21.63 -9.07
N PRO A 37 -13.15 22.60 -8.13
CA PRO A 37 -13.32 24.00 -8.48
C PRO A 37 -12.24 24.49 -9.46
N PRO A 38 -12.57 25.41 -10.38
CA PRO A 38 -11.62 25.91 -11.40
C PRO A 38 -10.55 26.86 -10.84
N GLN A 39 -10.52 27.04 -9.53
CA GLN A 39 -9.73 28.05 -8.83
C GLN A 39 -9.24 27.53 -7.49
N PHE A 40 -8.11 28.08 -7.05
CA PHE A 40 -7.59 27.96 -5.68
C PHE A 40 -7.24 29.35 -5.15
N PHE A 41 -6.83 29.42 -3.90
CA PHE A 41 -6.59 30.65 -3.18
C PHE A 41 -5.15 30.73 -2.67
N LEU A 42 -4.58 31.94 -2.67
CA LEU A 42 -3.27 32.25 -2.09
C LEU A 42 -3.43 33.24 -0.94
N PHE A 43 -2.86 32.94 0.22
CA PHE A 43 -2.78 33.84 1.37
C PHE A 43 -1.60 33.47 2.28
N SER A 44 -1.35 34.23 3.34
CA SER A 44 -0.39 33.85 4.40
C SER A 44 -1.12 33.59 5.71
N LEU A 45 -0.57 32.69 6.52
CA LEU A 45 -0.98 32.49 7.91
C LEU A 45 0.24 32.25 8.81
N PRO A 46 0.21 32.70 10.07
CA PRO A 46 1.14 32.27 11.10
C PRO A 46 1.19 30.73 11.19
N ALA A 47 2.40 30.17 11.29
CA ALA A 47 2.60 28.72 11.25
C ALA A 47 1.85 27.98 12.37
N ARG A 48 1.81 28.55 13.59
CA ARG A 48 1.11 27.96 14.74
C ARG A 48 -0.41 27.97 14.57
N GLU A 49 -0.93 29.05 13.99
CA GLU A 49 -2.34 29.17 13.65
C GLU A 49 -2.75 28.16 12.58
N LEU A 50 -2.03 28.11 11.46
CA LEU A 50 -2.25 27.16 10.38
C LEU A 50 -2.19 25.70 10.87
N ARG A 51 -1.28 25.40 11.79
CA ARG A 51 -1.17 24.09 12.43
C ARG A 51 -2.42 23.75 13.25
N SER A 52 -2.94 24.69 14.04
CA SER A 52 -4.14 24.47 14.85
C SER A 52 -5.37 24.14 14.00
N LEU A 53 -5.50 24.79 12.84
CA LEU A 53 -6.57 24.59 11.86
C LEU A 53 -6.46 23.27 11.09
N SER A 54 -5.29 22.61 11.10
CA SER A 54 -4.98 21.45 10.24
C SER A 54 -4.83 20.10 10.97
N GLY A 55 -5.11 20.05 12.27
CA GLY A 55 -5.10 18.79 13.04
C GLY A 55 -3.71 18.17 13.27
N ILE A 56 -2.63 18.86 12.92
CA ILE A 56 -1.26 18.40 13.08
C ILE A 56 -0.87 18.47 14.57
N ALA A 57 -1.27 17.47 15.37
CA ALA A 57 -0.88 17.35 16.77
C ALA A 57 0.25 16.31 16.97
N ARG A 58 1.17 16.56 17.92
CA ARG A 58 2.10 15.53 18.43
C ARG A 58 1.26 14.43 19.07
N ARG A 59 1.27 13.21 18.50
CA ARG A 59 0.77 12.04 19.24
C ARG A 59 1.72 11.81 20.41
N LYS A 60 1.24 11.95 21.65
CA LYS A 60 1.89 11.32 22.80
C LYS A 60 1.67 9.82 22.68
N SER A 61 2.72 9.05 22.93
CA SER A 61 2.83 7.60 22.74
C SER A 61 1.91 6.74 23.61
N ASP A 62 0.99 7.33 24.38
CA ASP A 62 0.31 6.66 25.49
C ASP A 62 -1.20 6.47 25.26
N GLY A 63 -1.61 6.27 24.01
CA GLY A 63 -3.01 6.01 23.67
C GLY A 63 -3.16 5.33 22.32
N VAL A 64 -3.49 4.04 22.33
CA VAL A 64 -3.85 3.25 21.15
C VAL A 64 -5.17 3.77 20.60
N THR A 65 -5.09 4.83 19.78
CA THR A 65 -6.23 5.33 19.01
C THR A 65 -6.04 4.85 17.56
N PRO A 66 -7.06 4.22 16.94
CA PRO A 66 -6.94 3.62 15.60
C PRO A 66 -6.45 4.63 14.56
N ARG A 67 -5.43 4.24 13.77
CA ARG A 67 -4.93 4.98 12.59
C ARG A 67 -5.95 5.10 11.45
N ALA A 68 -7.19 4.63 11.63
CA ALA A 68 -8.24 4.65 10.61
C ALA A 68 -8.78 6.08 10.35
N ALA A 69 -8.62 7.01 11.28
CA ALA A 69 -9.22 8.34 11.20
C ALA A 69 -8.48 9.34 10.28
N ASP A 70 -7.32 8.98 9.74
CA ASP A 70 -6.43 9.89 9.02
C ASP A 70 -6.06 9.27 7.67
N LEU A 71 -6.41 9.96 6.59
CA LEU A 71 -6.55 9.43 5.23
C LEU A 71 -5.24 9.00 4.53
N GLY A 72 -4.15 8.73 5.26
CA GLY A 72 -2.87 8.32 4.68
C GLY A 72 -2.18 9.39 3.81
N ILE A 73 -2.74 10.60 3.72
CA ILE A 73 -2.15 11.75 3.02
C ILE A 73 -1.11 12.46 3.90
N GLN A 74 -1.26 12.36 5.22
CA GLN A 74 -0.31 12.92 6.19
C GLN A 74 0.84 11.93 6.45
N ARG A 75 2.10 12.41 6.32
CA ARG A 75 3.33 11.67 6.64
C ARG A 75 3.36 11.35 8.13
N GLN A 76 4.14 10.34 8.51
CA GLN A 76 4.60 10.24 9.89
C GLN A 76 5.58 11.37 10.19
N HIS A 77 5.48 11.95 11.38
CA HIS A 77 6.42 12.97 11.84
C HIS A 77 7.83 12.38 11.90
N GLU A 78 8.74 12.96 11.12
CA GLU A 78 10.19 12.70 11.15
C GLU A 78 10.85 13.78 12.03
N PRO A 79 11.20 13.47 13.29
CA PRO A 79 11.64 14.50 14.25
C PRO A 79 12.92 15.19 13.81
N GLU A 80 13.90 14.42 13.31
CA GLU A 80 15.20 14.94 12.85
C GLU A 80 15.03 16.00 11.76
N ARG A 81 14.17 15.73 10.78
CA ARG A 81 13.89 16.64 9.67
C ARG A 81 13.15 17.90 10.12
N SER A 82 12.23 17.78 11.05
CA SER A 82 11.49 18.93 11.60
C SER A 82 12.40 19.80 12.46
N GLU A 83 13.31 19.20 13.22
CA GLU A 83 14.35 19.91 13.97
C GLU A 83 15.37 20.62 13.06
N GLU A 84 15.76 19.99 11.95
CA GLU A 84 16.65 20.63 10.97
C GLU A 84 15.99 21.87 10.37
N ILE A 85 14.71 21.78 9.99
CA ILE A 85 13.95 22.92 9.49
C ILE A 85 13.81 24.00 10.58
N ALA A 86 13.54 23.62 11.83
CA ALA A 86 13.45 24.58 12.94
C ALA A 86 14.77 25.35 13.11
N LYS A 87 15.91 24.63 13.09
CA LYS A 87 17.25 25.23 13.15
C LYS A 87 17.52 26.12 11.95
N PHE A 88 17.07 25.74 10.75
CA PHE A 88 17.18 26.57 9.56
C PHE A 88 16.36 27.85 9.66
N VAL A 89 15.12 27.78 10.13
CA VAL A 89 14.25 28.96 10.31
C VAL A 89 14.89 29.96 11.29
N GLU A 90 15.39 29.46 12.41
CA GLU A 90 15.95 30.31 13.48
C GLU A 90 17.33 30.89 13.13
N TYR A 91 18.17 30.15 12.41
CA TYR A 91 19.60 30.51 12.25
C TYR A 91 20.12 30.56 10.82
N GLY A 92 19.36 30.06 9.84
CA GLY A 92 19.72 30.01 8.42
C GLY A 92 20.88 29.09 8.08
N PHE A 93 21.12 28.92 6.77
CA PHE A 93 22.25 28.18 6.23
C PHE A 93 23.47 29.11 6.05
N PRO A 94 24.71 28.67 6.34
CA PRO A 94 25.11 27.31 6.71
C PRO A 94 25.04 27.00 8.22
N TRP A 95 24.78 28.00 9.07
CA TRP A 95 24.84 27.86 10.53
C TRP A 95 23.99 26.70 11.08
N SER A 96 22.80 26.50 10.53
CA SER A 96 21.86 25.45 10.92
C SER A 96 22.41 24.02 10.79
N THR A 97 23.42 23.81 9.94
CA THR A 97 24.06 22.50 9.68
C THR A 97 25.31 22.25 10.51
N LEU A 98 25.76 23.23 11.31
CA LEU A 98 26.95 23.09 12.13
C LEU A 98 26.72 22.11 13.29
N SER A 99 27.78 21.38 13.68
CA SER A 99 27.73 20.55 14.88
C SER A 99 27.51 21.42 16.13
N GLU A 100 26.94 20.82 17.18
CA GLU A 100 26.65 21.55 18.42
C GLU A 100 27.90 22.17 19.05
N ALA A 101 29.04 21.46 18.99
CA ALA A 101 30.33 21.95 19.45
C ALA A 101 30.77 23.23 18.71
N LYS A 102 30.57 23.29 17.39
CA LYS A 102 30.88 24.49 16.59
C LYS A 102 29.93 25.65 16.87
N ARG A 103 28.64 25.35 17.10
CA ARG A 103 27.63 26.37 17.43
C ARG A 103 27.81 27.03 18.80
N ARG A 104 28.50 26.36 19.73
CA ARG A 104 28.88 26.92 21.04
C ARG A 104 30.09 27.86 20.96
N SER A 105 30.84 27.83 19.87
CA SER A 105 31.95 28.76 19.62
C SER A 105 31.42 30.07 19.02
N ALA A 106 31.92 31.21 19.53
CA ALA A 106 31.62 32.51 18.96
C ALA A 106 32.21 32.70 17.54
N GLU A 107 33.17 31.86 17.15
CA GLU A 107 33.88 31.88 15.86
C GLU A 107 32.94 31.78 14.65
N PHE A 108 31.79 31.10 14.77
CA PHE A 108 30.89 30.83 13.64
C PHE A 108 29.60 31.65 13.68
N ASN A 109 29.47 32.63 14.59
CA ASN A 109 28.24 33.42 14.73
C ASN A 109 27.94 34.30 13.50
N ASP A 110 28.97 34.70 12.76
CA ASP A 110 28.90 35.46 11.50
C ASP A 110 28.20 34.67 10.37
N LEU A 111 28.15 33.33 10.47
CA LEU A 111 27.48 32.45 9.51
C LEU A 111 25.96 32.39 9.67
N ARG A 112 25.38 33.05 10.69
CA ARG A 112 23.91 33.15 10.82
C ARG A 112 23.31 33.95 9.68
N LYS A 113 22.17 33.49 9.17
CA LYS A 113 21.43 34.10 8.06
C LYS A 113 19.91 33.96 8.31
N PRO A 114 19.06 34.75 7.64
CA PRO A 114 17.61 34.54 7.72
C PRO A 114 17.20 33.18 7.15
N GLY A 115 16.33 32.47 7.88
CA GLY A 115 15.77 31.17 7.47
C GLY A 115 14.49 31.29 6.66
N TRP A 116 14.56 31.80 5.43
CA TRP A 116 13.37 31.99 4.60
C TRP A 116 12.79 30.68 4.06
N LEU A 117 11.47 30.51 4.20
CA LEU A 117 10.71 29.39 3.63
C LEU A 117 9.77 29.91 2.52
N PRO A 118 10.28 30.14 1.29
CA PRO A 118 9.48 30.74 0.21
C PRO A 118 8.44 29.80 -0.39
N THR A 119 8.51 28.50 -0.08
CA THR A 119 7.60 27.49 -0.60
C THR A 119 6.29 27.51 0.17
N ALA A 120 5.16 27.44 -0.54
CA ALA A 120 3.85 27.43 0.08
C ALA A 120 3.51 26.10 0.77
N ILE A 121 2.70 26.15 1.81
CA ILE A 121 1.96 25.01 2.36
C ILE A 121 0.73 24.81 1.48
N VAL A 122 0.49 23.58 1.04
CA VAL A 122 -0.67 23.26 0.19
C VAL A 122 -1.73 22.62 1.06
N ILE A 123 -2.93 23.19 1.06
CA ILE A 123 -4.05 22.73 1.89
C ILE A 123 -5.33 22.53 1.07
N ASN A 124 -6.23 21.72 1.61
CA ASN A 124 -7.63 21.69 1.22
C ASN A 124 -8.50 22.22 2.36
N ILE A 125 -9.41 23.15 2.05
CA ILE A 125 -10.45 23.65 2.95
C ILE A 125 -11.65 22.70 2.85
N LEU A 126 -12.07 22.13 3.97
CA LEU A 126 -13.21 21.24 4.03
C LEU A 126 -14.53 22.02 4.04
N GLY A 127 -15.46 21.62 3.17
CA GLY A 127 -16.83 22.13 3.14
C GLY A 127 -17.75 21.45 4.17
N ALA A 128 -18.93 22.04 4.39
CA ALA A 128 -19.93 21.52 5.33
C ALA A 128 -20.45 20.11 4.99
N ASP A 129 -20.40 19.74 3.71
CA ASP A 129 -20.87 18.45 3.22
C ASP A 129 -19.77 17.40 3.11
N ASP A 130 -18.50 17.80 3.27
CA ASP A 130 -17.38 16.88 3.16
C ASP A 130 -17.34 15.98 4.41
N VAL A 131 -17.54 14.68 4.20
CA VAL A 131 -17.45 13.65 5.25
C VAL A 131 -16.06 13.03 5.22
N ARG A 132 -15.44 12.92 6.40
CA ARG A 132 -14.18 12.20 6.63
C ARG A 132 -14.39 11.09 7.64
N VAL A 133 -13.40 10.21 7.79
CA VAL A 133 -13.48 9.09 8.76
C VAL A 133 -13.62 9.63 10.20
N ALA A 134 -13.03 10.77 10.49
CA ALA A 134 -13.15 11.48 11.77
C ALA A 134 -14.47 12.27 11.94
N GLY A 135 -15.37 12.24 10.95
CA GLY A 135 -16.64 12.99 10.93
C GLY A 135 -16.65 14.19 9.98
N LYS A 136 -17.53 15.15 10.25
CA LYS A 136 -17.64 16.43 9.54
C LYS A 136 -17.00 17.54 10.36
N VAL A 137 -16.58 18.61 9.68
CA VAL A 137 -16.21 19.87 10.35
C VAL A 137 -17.45 20.44 11.04
N ALA A 138 -17.32 20.83 12.31
CA ALA A 138 -18.43 21.43 13.03
C ALA A 138 -18.82 22.78 12.39
N PRO A 139 -20.11 23.15 12.32
CA PRO A 139 -20.54 24.39 11.67
C PRO A 139 -19.84 25.66 12.16
N LYS A 140 -19.45 25.69 13.44
CA LYS A 140 -18.72 26.81 14.05
C LYS A 140 -17.23 26.85 13.73
N ASP A 141 -16.66 25.74 13.25
CA ASP A 141 -15.24 25.61 12.89
C ASP A 141 -15.03 25.73 11.38
N LEU A 142 -16.09 25.91 10.59
CA LEU A 142 -16.03 26.02 9.14
C LEU A 142 -15.25 27.27 8.72
N VAL A 143 -14.40 27.08 7.71
CA VAL A 143 -13.75 28.18 7.01
C VAL A 143 -14.48 28.40 5.69
N SER A 144 -14.88 29.64 5.43
CA SER A 144 -15.54 30.01 4.17
C SER A 144 -14.69 30.98 3.37
N VAL A 145 -14.83 30.95 2.05
CA VAL A 145 -14.17 31.93 1.17
C VAL A 145 -15.23 32.78 0.48
N ALA A 146 -15.23 34.08 0.79
CA ALA A 146 -16.02 35.07 0.09
C ALA A 146 -15.18 35.66 -1.05
N SER A 147 -15.69 35.66 -2.28
CA SER A 147 -14.96 36.16 -3.44
C SER A 147 -15.67 37.34 -4.09
N GLU A 148 -14.95 38.45 -4.23
CA GLU A 148 -15.35 39.61 -5.03
C GLU A 148 -14.25 39.89 -6.07
N GLY A 149 -14.36 39.28 -7.26
CA GLY A 149 -13.33 39.42 -8.30
C GLY A 149 -12.05 38.64 -7.97
N THR A 150 -10.87 39.25 -8.17
CA THR A 150 -9.55 38.60 -7.97
C THR A 150 -9.12 38.58 -6.52
N ILE A 151 -9.54 39.57 -5.73
CA ILE A 151 -9.31 39.62 -4.30
C ILE A 151 -10.45 38.84 -3.63
N CYS A 152 -10.10 38.03 -2.65
CA CYS A 152 -11.05 37.26 -1.87
C CYS A 152 -10.69 37.34 -0.40
N ARG A 153 -11.64 36.90 0.42
CA ARG A 153 -11.55 36.93 1.86
C ARG A 153 -11.77 35.52 2.37
N VAL A 154 -10.82 35.01 3.12
CA VAL A 154 -10.94 33.75 3.85
C VAL A 154 -11.41 34.09 5.26
N ASP A 155 -12.57 33.55 5.64
CA ASP A 155 -13.20 33.78 6.93
C ASP A 155 -12.87 32.60 7.85
N LEU A 156 -12.06 32.87 8.89
CA LEU A 156 -11.64 31.89 9.90
C LEU A 156 -12.65 31.82 11.06
N PRO A 157 -12.75 30.67 11.78
CA PRO A 157 -13.84 30.38 12.72
C PRO A 157 -13.76 31.11 14.08
N TYR A 158 -12.98 32.18 14.17
CA TYR A 158 -12.74 32.97 15.38
C TYR A 158 -12.37 34.40 14.99
N GLU A 159 -12.56 35.36 15.88
CA GLU A 159 -12.17 36.77 15.68
C GLU A 159 -10.66 36.99 15.89
N GLU A 160 -10.10 36.38 16.93
CA GLU A 160 -8.67 36.36 17.21
C GLU A 160 -8.23 34.94 17.51
N TRP A 161 -7.06 34.56 16.98
CA TRP A 161 -6.49 33.25 17.25
C TRP A 161 -5.83 33.21 18.63
N THR A 162 -5.98 32.09 19.33
CA THR A 162 -5.28 31.83 20.59
C THR A 162 -4.57 30.49 20.55
N ASP A 163 -3.47 30.37 21.30
CA ASP A 163 -2.72 29.12 21.47
C ASP A 163 -3.58 27.94 21.99
N SER A 164 -4.71 28.24 22.63
CA SER A 164 -5.66 27.28 23.16
C SER A 164 -6.76 26.88 22.16
N TRP A 165 -6.89 27.57 21.03
CA TRP A 165 -7.92 27.25 20.04
C TRP A 165 -7.72 25.84 19.47
N ARG A 166 -8.78 25.03 19.50
CA ARG A 166 -8.80 23.68 18.93
C ARG A 166 -10.12 23.48 18.20
N PRO A 167 -10.13 22.76 17.07
CA PRO A 167 -11.37 22.38 16.41
C PRO A 167 -12.18 21.48 17.35
N SER A 168 -13.50 21.58 17.28
CA SER A 168 -14.42 20.81 18.12
C SER A 168 -14.70 19.40 17.56
N GLY A 169 -14.22 19.13 16.35
CA GLY A 169 -14.33 17.85 15.67
C GLY A 169 -13.24 17.72 14.61
N THR A 170 -13.63 17.45 13.37
CA THR A 170 -12.70 17.44 12.23
C THR A 170 -12.11 18.85 12.01
N PRO A 171 -10.78 19.00 11.92
CA PRO A 171 -10.14 20.27 11.59
C PRO A 171 -10.61 20.81 10.23
N PRO A 172 -10.77 22.13 10.05
CA PRO A 172 -11.23 22.69 8.79
C PRO A 172 -10.23 22.58 7.62
N PHE A 173 -8.93 22.40 7.90
CA PHE A 173 -7.89 22.26 6.89
C PHE A 173 -7.30 20.86 6.84
N GLU A 174 -7.07 20.35 5.64
CA GLU A 174 -6.29 19.14 5.37
C GLU A 174 -4.98 19.55 4.68
N ILE A 175 -3.83 19.16 5.23
CA ILE A 175 -2.54 19.44 4.59
C ILE A 175 -2.28 18.43 3.48
N ILE A 176 -2.08 18.93 2.26
CA ILE A 176 -1.65 18.16 1.09
C ILE A 176 -0.12 18.16 0.99
N ASP A 177 0.54 19.31 1.19
CA ASP A 177 2.01 19.40 1.21
C ASP A 177 2.51 20.41 2.24
N GLY A 178 3.69 20.13 2.83
CA GLY A 178 4.36 21.04 3.75
C GLY A 178 4.29 20.69 5.24
N GLN A 179 3.77 19.52 5.60
CA GLN A 179 3.65 19.09 7.00
C GLN A 179 4.96 19.10 7.82
N HIS A 180 6.11 18.68 7.28
CA HIS A 180 7.39 18.78 8.00
C HIS A 180 7.77 20.23 8.31
N ARG A 181 7.39 21.17 7.44
CA ARG A 181 7.58 22.59 7.67
C ARG A 181 6.70 23.07 8.83
N LEU A 182 5.44 22.63 8.90
CA LEU A 182 4.56 22.97 10.02
C LEU A 182 5.01 22.35 11.37
N TRP A 183 5.56 21.13 11.37
CA TRP A 183 6.08 20.52 12.59
C TRP A 183 7.31 21.24 13.18
N ALA A 184 8.09 21.92 12.34
CA ALA A 184 9.25 22.69 12.79
C ALA A 184 8.87 23.84 13.75
N PHE A 185 7.61 24.27 13.76
CA PHE A 185 7.14 25.38 14.59
C PHE A 185 6.48 24.93 15.91
N ASP A 186 6.76 23.72 16.39
CA ASP A 186 6.18 23.23 17.66
C ASP A 186 6.66 24.04 18.89
N ASN A 187 7.90 24.56 18.82
CA ASN A 187 8.54 25.36 19.88
C ASN A 187 9.04 26.73 19.38
N ALA A 188 8.63 27.16 18.18
CA ALA A 188 9.13 28.37 17.54
C ALA A 188 8.21 29.58 17.79
N ASP A 189 8.72 30.77 17.48
CA ASP A 189 8.04 32.05 17.66
C ASP A 189 6.70 32.12 16.90
N ALA A 190 5.71 32.78 17.50
CA ALA A 190 4.31 32.70 17.07
C ALA A 190 4.03 33.43 15.74
N ASP A 191 4.87 34.40 15.37
CA ASP A 191 4.61 35.36 14.30
C ASP A 191 5.21 34.98 12.93
N PHE A 192 5.82 33.79 12.79
CA PHE A 192 6.38 33.37 11.51
C PHE A 192 5.26 32.95 10.53
N GLU A 193 5.00 33.79 9.54
CA GLU A 193 4.00 33.51 8.50
C GLU A 193 4.52 32.57 7.41
N LEU A 194 3.65 31.67 6.95
CA LEU A 194 3.89 30.78 5.83
C LEU A 194 2.95 31.12 4.67
N PRO A 195 3.45 31.12 3.41
CA PRO A 195 2.57 31.21 2.26
C PRO A 195 1.70 29.95 2.16
N VAL A 196 0.44 30.12 1.79
CA VAL A 196 -0.57 29.06 1.72
C VAL A 196 -1.20 29.03 0.32
N VAL A 197 -1.24 27.84 -0.27
CA VAL A 197 -2.05 27.50 -1.45
C VAL A 197 -3.22 26.68 -0.96
N ALA A 198 -4.43 27.23 -1.02
CA ALA A 198 -5.63 26.58 -0.52
C ALA A 198 -6.59 26.22 -1.65
N PHE A 199 -6.87 24.92 -1.78
CA PHE A 199 -8.01 24.43 -2.53
C PHE A 199 -9.25 24.34 -1.63
N HIS A 200 -10.44 24.23 -2.20
CA HIS A 200 -11.69 24.22 -1.44
C HIS A 200 -12.56 23.05 -1.88
N GLY A 201 -12.90 22.16 -0.95
CA GLY A 201 -13.79 21.02 -1.19
C GLY A 201 -13.24 20.01 -2.20
N LEU A 202 -11.91 19.81 -2.24
CA LEU A 202 -11.35 18.73 -3.05
C LEU A 202 -11.74 17.38 -2.48
N ASP A 203 -12.19 16.52 -3.38
CA ASP A 203 -12.31 15.09 -3.09
C ASP A 203 -10.92 14.51 -2.80
N ILE A 204 -10.94 13.43 -2.01
CA ILE A 204 -9.74 12.77 -1.53
C ILE A 204 -8.80 12.30 -2.65
N SER A 205 -9.33 11.85 -3.80
CA SER A 205 -8.53 11.43 -4.95
C SER A 205 -7.76 12.59 -5.56
N TRP A 206 -8.36 13.79 -5.63
CA TRP A 206 -7.68 15.00 -6.12
C TRP A 206 -6.58 15.47 -5.16
N GLN A 207 -6.79 15.32 -3.85
CA GLN A 207 -5.74 15.62 -2.87
C GLN A 207 -4.55 14.66 -3.03
N ALA A 208 -4.80 13.36 -3.22
CA ALA A 208 -3.77 12.38 -3.50
C ALA A 208 -3.04 12.66 -4.83
N TYR A 209 -3.77 13.06 -5.87
CA TYR A 209 -3.21 13.49 -7.15
C TYR A 209 -2.27 14.71 -7.00
N LEU A 210 -2.70 15.73 -6.26
CA LEU A 210 -1.89 16.92 -6.01
C LEU A 210 -0.64 16.58 -5.20
N PHE A 211 -0.78 15.79 -4.14
CA PHE A 211 0.38 15.29 -3.40
C PHE A 211 1.37 14.60 -4.34
N TRP A 212 0.88 13.69 -5.18
CA TRP A 212 1.70 12.90 -6.10
C TRP A 212 2.47 13.79 -7.07
N THR A 213 1.75 14.69 -7.74
CA THR A 213 2.33 15.56 -8.77
C THR A 213 3.34 16.55 -8.21
N ILE A 214 3.11 17.05 -6.99
CA ILE A 214 4.03 17.98 -6.31
C ILE A 214 5.32 17.26 -5.87
N ASN A 215 5.20 16.05 -5.33
CA ASN A 215 6.30 15.43 -4.58
C ASN A 215 7.07 14.36 -5.36
N ILE A 216 6.39 13.56 -6.18
CA ILE A 216 6.95 12.34 -6.77
C ILE A 216 7.43 12.59 -8.20
N LYS A 217 6.63 13.28 -9.01
CA LYS A 217 6.99 13.61 -10.40
C LYS A 217 8.37 14.31 -10.52
N PRO A 218 8.78 15.20 -9.58
CA PRO A 218 10.11 15.82 -9.61
C PRO A 218 11.29 14.97 -9.05
N LYS A 219 11.16 13.64 -8.86
CA LYS A 219 12.19 12.75 -8.28
C LYS A 219 12.76 13.23 -6.92
N ARG A 220 11.91 13.65 -5.98
CA ARG A 220 12.35 14.18 -4.67
C ARG A 220 11.94 13.37 -3.44
N ILE A 221 11.25 12.24 -3.61
CA ILE A 221 10.75 11.43 -2.48
C ILE A 221 11.03 9.93 -2.67
N ASN A 222 11.22 9.25 -1.53
CA ASN A 222 11.30 7.79 -1.43
C ASN A 222 9.99 7.15 -1.97
N PRO A 223 10.07 6.25 -2.97
CA PRO A 223 8.92 5.50 -3.51
C PRO A 223 7.98 4.91 -2.44
N SER A 224 8.48 4.62 -1.23
CA SER A 224 7.68 4.15 -0.10
C SER A 224 6.53 5.04 0.33
N LEU A 225 6.69 6.37 0.28
CA LEU A 225 5.64 7.32 0.65
C LEU A 225 4.59 7.51 -0.47
N ALA A 226 4.97 7.22 -1.70
CA ALA A 226 4.04 7.08 -2.81
C ALA A 226 3.03 5.95 -2.50
N PHE A 227 3.51 4.84 -1.94
CA PHE A 227 2.74 3.62 -1.69
C PHE A 227 1.59 3.76 -0.68
N ASP A 228 1.65 4.73 0.24
CA ASP A 228 0.60 5.00 1.22
C ASP A 228 -0.61 5.75 0.62
N LEU A 229 -0.41 6.52 -0.45
CA LEU A 229 -1.45 7.26 -1.17
C LEU A 229 -2.09 6.45 -2.30
N TYR A 230 -1.41 5.37 -2.71
CA TYR A 230 -1.87 4.51 -3.80
C TYR A 230 -3.26 3.87 -3.61
N PRO A 231 -3.74 3.49 -2.40
CA PRO A 231 -5.12 3.02 -2.24
C PRO A 231 -6.16 4.00 -2.77
N LEU A 232 -5.91 5.30 -2.65
CA LEU A 232 -6.77 6.39 -3.14
C LEU A 232 -6.59 6.64 -4.65
N LEU A 233 -5.39 6.38 -5.18
CA LEU A 233 -5.07 6.49 -6.61
C LEU A 233 -5.42 5.23 -7.42
N ARG A 234 -5.84 4.12 -6.79
CA ARG A 234 -6.21 2.85 -7.47
C ARG A 234 -7.48 2.92 -8.30
N ALA A 235 -8.33 3.93 -8.08
CA ALA A 235 -9.51 4.21 -8.89
C ALA A 235 -9.16 5.00 -10.17
N GLU A 236 -7.92 5.48 -10.30
CA GLU A 236 -7.50 6.33 -11.40
C GLU A 236 -6.92 5.51 -12.57
N ASP A 237 -7.75 5.28 -13.60
CA ASP A 237 -7.39 4.60 -14.85
C ASP A 237 -6.13 5.16 -15.55
N TRP A 238 -5.80 6.43 -15.32
CA TRP A 238 -4.67 7.09 -15.98
C TRP A 238 -3.31 6.59 -15.47
N LEU A 239 -3.21 6.03 -14.25
CA LEU A 239 -1.95 5.51 -13.73
C LEU A 239 -1.47 4.26 -14.50
N ASP A 240 -2.41 3.39 -14.87
CA ASP A 240 -2.14 2.18 -15.65
C ASP A 240 -2.01 2.49 -17.16
N ARG A 241 -2.71 3.52 -17.67
CA ARG A 241 -2.78 3.86 -19.11
C ARG A 241 -1.74 4.88 -19.57
N ALA A 242 -1.35 5.87 -18.76
CA ALA A 242 -0.52 6.99 -19.20
C ALA A 242 0.99 6.71 -19.14
N GLU A 243 1.46 5.83 -18.26
CA GLU A 243 2.89 5.60 -18.03
C GLU A 243 3.36 4.15 -18.22
N GLY A 244 2.54 3.24 -18.75
CA GLY A 244 2.96 1.89 -19.13
C GLY A 244 3.97 1.27 -18.16
N HIS A 245 3.62 1.13 -16.87
CA HIS A 245 4.60 0.89 -15.81
C HIS A 245 4.58 -0.59 -15.32
N PRO A 246 5.16 -1.57 -16.06
CA PRO A 246 5.54 -2.88 -15.53
C PRO A 246 6.26 -2.78 -14.19
N VAL A 247 7.10 -1.75 -14.03
CA VAL A 247 7.93 -1.56 -12.83
C VAL A 247 7.09 -1.45 -11.55
N TYR A 248 5.88 -0.88 -11.54
CA TYR A 248 5.09 -0.85 -10.29
C TYR A 248 4.65 -2.25 -9.85
N ARG A 249 4.08 -3.03 -10.77
CA ARG A 249 3.64 -4.41 -10.49
C ARG A 249 4.84 -5.28 -10.14
N GLU A 250 5.98 -5.02 -10.76
CA GLU A 250 7.25 -5.68 -10.47
C GLU A 250 7.80 -5.29 -9.09
N THR A 251 7.87 -4.01 -8.72
CA THR A 251 8.29 -3.53 -7.39
C THR A 251 7.36 -4.04 -6.29
N ARG A 252 6.05 -3.98 -6.52
CA ARG A 252 5.01 -4.59 -5.67
C ARG A 252 5.27 -6.09 -5.47
N SER A 253 5.58 -6.81 -6.54
CA SER A 253 5.88 -8.25 -6.45
C SER A 253 7.22 -8.50 -5.78
N GLN A 254 8.20 -7.60 -5.97
CA GLN A 254 9.52 -7.67 -5.36
C GLN A 254 9.39 -7.55 -3.84
N GLU A 255 8.66 -6.55 -3.32
CA GLU A 255 8.39 -6.38 -1.88
C GLU A 255 7.74 -7.64 -1.27
N LEU A 256 6.75 -8.23 -1.96
CA LEU A 256 6.11 -9.46 -1.50
C LEU A 256 7.06 -10.67 -1.54
N THR A 257 7.94 -10.72 -2.54
CA THR A 257 8.97 -11.76 -2.66
C THR A 257 10.01 -11.62 -1.55
N GLU A 258 10.44 -10.39 -1.24
CA GLU A 258 11.33 -10.08 -0.12
C GLU A 258 10.70 -10.45 1.22
N ALA A 259 9.41 -10.19 1.42
CA ALA A 259 8.70 -10.62 2.63
C ALA A 259 8.62 -12.15 2.73
N LEU A 260 8.34 -12.85 1.63
CA LEU A 260 8.37 -14.33 1.58
C LEU A 260 9.77 -14.89 1.88
N TRP A 261 10.83 -14.20 1.48
CA TRP A 261 12.21 -14.63 1.69
C TRP A 261 12.76 -14.29 3.10
N SER A 262 12.38 -13.13 3.66
CA SER A 262 12.96 -12.61 4.91
C SER A 262 12.13 -12.90 6.17
N HIS A 263 10.84 -13.23 6.04
CA HIS A 263 10.00 -13.50 7.21
C HIS A 263 10.23 -14.91 7.76
N LYS A 264 10.65 -15.05 9.02
CA LYS A 264 11.00 -16.33 9.68
C LYS A 264 9.92 -17.43 9.59
N ASP A 265 8.65 -17.04 9.64
CA ASP A 265 7.53 -17.99 9.58
C ASP A 265 7.16 -18.40 8.15
N SER A 266 7.80 -17.80 7.14
CA SER A 266 7.59 -18.15 5.74
C SER A 266 8.20 -19.51 5.41
N PRO A 267 7.46 -20.41 4.72
CA PRO A 267 8.04 -21.62 4.13
C PRO A 267 9.20 -21.33 3.17
N TRP A 268 9.25 -20.11 2.63
CA TRP A 268 10.29 -19.64 1.71
C TRP A 268 11.39 -18.81 2.39
N TYR A 269 11.40 -18.77 3.73
CA TYR A 269 12.47 -18.11 4.49
C TYR A 269 13.83 -18.63 4.07
N ASP A 270 14.67 -17.74 3.55
CA ASP A 270 16.00 -18.04 2.99
C ASP A 270 16.01 -19.09 1.84
N ARG A 271 14.87 -19.31 1.18
CA ARG A 271 14.70 -20.32 0.12
C ARG A 271 14.19 -19.72 -1.20
N ILE A 272 14.63 -18.50 -1.49
CA ILE A 272 14.43 -17.81 -2.77
C ILE A 272 15.80 -17.40 -3.28
N ASN A 273 16.10 -17.68 -4.55
CA ASN A 273 17.36 -17.26 -5.16
C ASN A 273 17.29 -15.76 -5.50
N MET A 274 17.65 -14.93 -4.51
CA MET A 274 17.58 -13.47 -4.57
C MET A 274 18.66 -12.87 -5.48
N LEU A 275 19.81 -13.52 -5.62
CA LEU A 275 20.97 -13.01 -6.37
C LEU A 275 21.11 -13.61 -7.79
N GLY A 276 20.25 -14.56 -8.16
CA GLY A 276 20.26 -15.19 -9.49
C GLY A 276 21.43 -16.15 -9.70
N GLU A 277 21.98 -16.71 -8.63
CA GLU A 277 23.13 -17.62 -8.68
C GLU A 277 22.76 -18.95 -9.35
N LYS A 278 23.63 -19.46 -10.24
CA LYS A 278 23.38 -20.71 -10.98
C LYS A 278 23.41 -21.96 -10.09
N SER A 279 24.13 -21.92 -8.97
CA SER A 279 24.29 -23.02 -8.02
C SER A 279 23.17 -23.07 -6.97
N ASN A 280 22.34 -22.03 -6.88
CA ASN A 280 21.27 -21.98 -5.89
C ASN A 280 20.07 -22.81 -6.40
N PRO A 281 19.62 -23.83 -5.64
CA PRO A 281 18.57 -24.75 -6.10
C PRO A 281 17.16 -24.15 -6.07
N TRP A 282 16.99 -22.96 -5.50
CA TRP A 282 15.68 -22.34 -5.30
C TRP A 282 15.21 -21.52 -6.51
N VAL A 283 13.89 -21.31 -6.57
CA VAL A 283 13.26 -20.44 -7.57
C VAL A 283 13.82 -19.03 -7.49
N SER A 284 14.17 -18.45 -8.64
CA SER A 284 14.73 -17.09 -8.71
C SER A 284 13.74 -16.01 -8.33
N GLN A 285 14.25 -14.90 -7.79
CA GLN A 285 13.44 -13.71 -7.51
C GLN A 285 12.66 -13.24 -8.75
N SER A 286 13.28 -13.28 -9.92
CA SER A 286 12.62 -12.93 -11.19
C SER A 286 11.41 -13.84 -11.49
N ALA A 287 11.52 -15.15 -11.25
CA ALA A 287 10.44 -16.09 -11.46
C ALA A 287 9.28 -15.87 -10.45
N TRP A 288 9.59 -15.54 -9.20
CA TRP A 288 8.60 -15.13 -8.20
C TRP A 288 7.86 -13.86 -8.60
N ILE A 289 8.60 -12.80 -8.96
CA ILE A 289 8.05 -11.52 -9.43
C ILE A 289 7.10 -11.76 -10.60
N LYS A 290 7.55 -12.46 -11.65
CA LYS A 290 6.73 -12.75 -12.82
C LYS A 290 5.49 -13.58 -12.48
N SER A 291 5.59 -14.48 -11.50
CA SER A 291 4.46 -15.32 -11.08
C SER A 291 3.41 -14.53 -10.32
N LEU A 292 3.81 -13.63 -9.42
CA LEU A 292 2.90 -12.72 -8.71
C LEU A 292 2.22 -11.73 -9.68
N VAL A 293 2.96 -11.17 -10.64
CA VAL A 293 2.40 -10.30 -11.70
C VAL A 293 1.36 -11.04 -12.55
N ALA A 294 1.61 -12.32 -12.88
CA ALA A 294 0.72 -13.14 -13.70
C ALA A 294 -0.53 -13.66 -12.95
N THR A 295 -0.53 -13.61 -11.62
CA THR A 295 -1.57 -14.21 -10.77
C THR A 295 -2.24 -13.14 -9.90
N PHE A 296 -1.70 -12.89 -8.71
CA PHE A 296 -2.27 -12.01 -7.69
C PHE A 296 -2.34 -10.54 -8.10
N ILE A 297 -1.41 -10.04 -8.90
CA ILE A 297 -1.34 -8.62 -9.29
C ILE A 297 -1.85 -8.41 -10.73
N ARG A 298 -2.48 -9.44 -11.31
CA ARG A 298 -3.09 -9.38 -12.63
C ARG A 298 -4.21 -8.31 -12.66
N PRO A 299 -4.21 -7.37 -13.61
CA PRO A 299 -5.27 -6.38 -13.74
C PRO A 299 -6.60 -7.05 -14.10
N TRP A 300 -7.70 -6.42 -13.70
CA TRP A 300 -9.06 -6.88 -13.99
C TRP A 300 -9.47 -6.37 -15.37
N GLY A 301 -10.23 -7.16 -16.14
CA GLY A 301 -10.84 -6.68 -17.40
C GLY A 301 -9.96 -6.67 -18.66
N GLY A 302 -9.01 -7.59 -18.80
CA GLY A 302 -8.25 -7.75 -20.06
C GLY A 302 -8.99 -8.61 -21.11
N LYS A 303 -8.74 -8.37 -22.42
CA LYS A 303 -9.31 -9.11 -23.58
C LYS A 303 -9.18 -10.65 -23.54
N SER A 304 -8.39 -11.21 -22.61
CA SER A 304 -8.02 -12.63 -22.56
C SER A 304 -8.44 -13.37 -21.28
N SER A 305 -8.96 -12.71 -20.22
CA SER A 305 -9.30 -13.39 -18.96
C SER A 305 -10.44 -12.68 -18.24
N ARG A 306 -11.53 -13.41 -17.92
CA ARG A 306 -12.61 -12.94 -17.04
C ARG A 306 -12.18 -12.78 -15.57
N LEU A 307 -11.02 -13.32 -15.20
CA LEU A 307 -10.52 -13.33 -13.82
C LEU A 307 -9.39 -12.33 -13.66
N GLY A 308 -9.47 -11.50 -12.61
CA GLY A 308 -8.40 -10.60 -12.16
C GLY A 308 -7.47 -11.27 -11.14
N GLY A 309 -6.55 -10.47 -10.60
CA GLY A 309 -5.74 -10.82 -9.43
C GLY A 309 -6.33 -10.19 -8.16
N LEU A 310 -6.31 -10.90 -7.04
CA LEU A 310 -6.80 -10.39 -5.75
C LEU A 310 -6.13 -9.10 -5.29
N PHE A 311 -4.88 -8.86 -5.72
CA PHE A 311 -4.09 -7.66 -5.47
C PHE A 311 -3.98 -6.76 -6.72
N GLY A 312 -4.75 -7.03 -7.77
CA GLY A 312 -4.72 -6.28 -9.04
C GLY A 312 -5.51 -4.97 -9.00
N SER A 313 -5.21 -4.07 -9.94
CA SER A 313 -5.99 -2.85 -10.24
C SER A 313 -7.19 -3.15 -11.15
N ARG A 314 -8.16 -2.23 -11.16
CA ARG A 314 -9.50 -2.38 -11.75
C ARG A 314 -9.58 -1.80 -13.18
N MET A 315 -10.58 -2.24 -13.96
CA MET A 315 -11.00 -1.57 -15.22
C MET A 315 -12.54 -1.45 -15.40
N GLU A 316 -13.39 -2.05 -14.55
CA GLU A 316 -14.85 -1.98 -14.67
C GLU A 316 -15.55 -1.81 -13.30
N GLU A 317 -16.72 -1.17 -13.33
CA GLU A 317 -17.56 -0.78 -12.18
C GLU A 317 -18.15 -1.98 -11.41
N GLY A 318 -18.35 -1.83 -10.10
CA GLY A 318 -19.23 -2.71 -9.30
C GLY A 318 -18.63 -3.83 -8.42
N GLN A 319 -17.32 -4.11 -8.45
CA GLN A 319 -16.73 -5.19 -7.62
C GLN A 319 -15.56 -4.76 -6.71
N GLU A 320 -15.76 -3.95 -5.65
CA GLU A 320 -14.70 -3.26 -4.82
C GLU A 320 -13.39 -4.04 -4.56
N VAL A 321 -12.26 -3.35 -4.78
CA VAL A 321 -10.88 -3.81 -4.61
C VAL A 321 -10.65 -4.16 -3.14
N LEU A 322 -9.91 -5.24 -2.86
CA LEU A 322 -9.52 -5.54 -1.49
C LEU A 322 -8.59 -4.42 -0.99
N GLY A 323 -9.02 -3.69 0.05
CA GLY A 323 -8.24 -2.63 0.70
C GLY A 323 -7.03 -3.12 1.49
N TRP A 324 -6.51 -4.32 1.20
CA TRP A 324 -5.43 -4.95 1.94
C TRP A 324 -4.12 -4.17 1.80
N SER A 325 -3.51 -3.91 2.95
CA SER A 325 -2.15 -3.38 3.04
C SER A 325 -1.12 -4.36 2.49
N ARG A 326 0.11 -3.89 2.31
CA ARG A 326 1.25 -4.73 1.92
C ARG A 326 1.50 -5.87 2.89
N ALA A 327 1.48 -5.56 4.19
CA ALA A 327 1.63 -6.56 5.24
C ALA A 327 0.53 -7.63 5.17
N GLN A 328 -0.71 -7.26 4.86
CA GLN A 328 -1.81 -8.22 4.68
C GLN A 328 -1.63 -9.10 3.43
N GLN A 329 -1.19 -8.53 2.32
CA GLN A 329 -0.89 -9.30 1.10
C GLN A 329 0.23 -10.31 1.35
N ALA A 330 1.32 -9.90 2.01
CA ALA A 330 2.41 -10.78 2.39
C ALA A 330 1.94 -11.86 3.38
N ALA A 331 1.18 -11.48 4.42
CA ALA A 331 0.62 -12.39 5.41
C ALA A 331 -0.29 -13.45 4.76
N PHE A 332 -1.12 -13.07 3.78
CA PHE A 332 -1.97 -14.00 3.05
C PHE A 332 -1.14 -15.03 2.27
N LEU A 333 -0.12 -14.57 1.53
CA LEU A 333 0.76 -15.46 0.77
C LEU A 333 1.55 -16.40 1.70
N ILE A 334 2.13 -15.87 2.78
CA ILE A 334 2.85 -16.67 3.77
C ILE A 334 1.93 -17.71 4.38
N PHE A 335 0.73 -17.31 4.83
CA PHE A 335 -0.25 -18.21 5.42
C PHE A 335 -0.66 -19.33 4.44
N ALA A 336 -0.94 -18.99 3.18
CA ALA A 336 -1.30 -20.00 2.18
C ALA A 336 -0.20 -21.03 1.94
N TRP A 337 1.06 -20.57 1.85
CA TRP A 337 2.20 -21.48 1.77
C TRP A 337 2.38 -22.31 3.04
N GLN A 338 2.11 -21.76 4.23
CA GLN A 338 2.13 -22.52 5.49
C GLN A 338 1.11 -23.65 5.46
N GLN A 339 -0.11 -23.37 5.00
CA GLN A 339 -1.16 -24.40 4.88
C GLN A 339 -0.73 -25.48 3.88
N PHE A 340 -0.20 -25.09 2.72
CA PHE A 340 0.23 -26.06 1.71
C PHE A 340 1.40 -26.93 2.16
N LYS A 341 2.41 -26.33 2.81
CA LYS A 341 3.49 -27.09 3.42
C LYS A 341 2.99 -28.06 4.49
N ALA A 342 2.06 -27.63 5.34
CA ALA A 342 1.47 -28.49 6.37
C ALA A 342 0.67 -29.65 5.76
N ALA A 343 -0.09 -29.40 4.70
CA ALA A 343 -0.83 -30.42 3.96
C ALA A 343 0.10 -31.45 3.29
N VAL A 344 1.15 -30.99 2.59
CA VAL A 344 2.18 -31.88 2.01
C VAL A 344 2.85 -32.72 3.08
N LYS A 345 3.19 -32.13 4.23
CA LYS A 345 3.79 -32.85 5.36
C LYS A 345 2.92 -33.98 5.90
N LYS A 346 1.59 -33.80 5.89
CA LYS A 346 0.62 -34.82 6.28
C LYS A 346 0.28 -35.80 5.16
N SER A 347 0.64 -35.50 3.92
CA SER A 347 0.26 -36.33 2.77
C SER A 347 0.93 -37.70 2.84
N GLU A 348 0.09 -38.72 2.74
CA GLU A 348 0.47 -40.14 2.66
C GLU A 348 0.46 -40.66 1.22
N GLY A 349 0.29 -39.76 0.24
CA GLY A 349 0.25 -40.07 -1.18
C GLY A 349 1.53 -40.73 -1.68
N ALA A 350 1.39 -41.56 -2.72
CA ALA A 350 2.52 -42.32 -3.29
C ALA A 350 3.66 -41.40 -3.75
N TRP A 351 3.33 -40.21 -4.24
CA TRP A 351 4.31 -39.21 -4.68
C TRP A 351 5.15 -38.68 -3.52
N ALA A 352 4.53 -38.32 -2.39
CA ALA A 352 5.20 -37.73 -1.24
C ALA A 352 6.11 -38.75 -0.55
N LYS A 353 5.62 -39.99 -0.37
CA LYS A 353 6.41 -41.12 0.13
C LYS A 353 7.62 -41.40 -0.74
N ASN A 354 7.44 -41.41 -2.06
CA ASN A 354 8.53 -41.66 -3.00
C ASN A 354 9.62 -40.59 -2.88
N LEU A 355 9.28 -39.30 -2.81
CA LEU A 355 10.27 -38.22 -2.64
C LEU A 355 11.01 -38.29 -1.29
N ARG A 356 10.32 -38.67 -0.21
CA ARG A 356 10.94 -38.86 1.11
C ARG A 356 11.91 -40.04 1.12
N VAL A 357 11.56 -41.16 0.47
CA VAL A 357 12.45 -42.32 0.31
C VAL A 357 13.66 -41.96 -0.56
N GLU A 358 13.45 -41.24 -1.66
CA GLU A 358 14.53 -40.86 -2.56
C GLU A 358 15.54 -39.93 -1.89
N ALA A 359 15.08 -39.01 -1.04
CA ALA A 359 15.96 -38.16 -0.27
C ALA A 359 16.86 -38.93 0.72
N ILE A 360 16.42 -40.09 1.22
CA ILE A 360 17.25 -40.98 2.03
C ILE A 360 18.31 -41.68 1.16
N LYS A 361 17.94 -42.08 -0.07
CA LYS A 361 18.83 -42.79 -1.00
C LYS A 361 19.94 -41.90 -1.57
N SER A 362 19.63 -40.64 -1.89
CA SER A 362 20.48 -39.80 -2.75
C SER A 362 21.82 -39.36 -2.13
N LYS A 363 22.05 -39.54 -0.82
CA LYS A 363 23.21 -39.04 -0.06
C LYS A 363 23.46 -37.53 -0.19
N GLU A 364 22.56 -36.79 -0.85
CA GLU A 364 22.59 -35.34 -0.91
C GLU A 364 22.24 -34.79 0.48
N PRO A 365 22.63 -33.55 0.81
CA PRO A 365 22.18 -32.90 2.04
C PRO A 365 20.65 -32.90 2.05
N VAL A 366 20.06 -33.73 2.90
CA VAL A 366 18.61 -33.74 3.09
C VAL A 366 18.25 -32.33 3.55
N PRO A 367 17.28 -31.65 2.91
CA PRO A 367 16.79 -30.38 3.44
C PRO A 367 16.45 -30.55 4.92
N ASN A 368 16.67 -29.54 5.76
CA ASN A 368 16.30 -29.57 7.19
C ASN A 368 14.78 -29.75 7.44
N ASP A 369 14.00 -30.03 6.39
CA ASP A 369 12.55 -29.99 6.32
C ASP A 369 12.05 -31.06 5.34
N ASP A 370 10.73 -31.20 5.16
CA ASP A 370 10.15 -32.33 4.41
C ASP A 370 10.63 -32.41 2.94
N PRO A 371 11.31 -33.50 2.52
CA PRO A 371 11.76 -33.67 1.14
C PRO A 371 10.64 -33.73 0.09
N ALA A 372 9.42 -34.10 0.47
CA ALA A 372 8.27 -34.02 -0.43
C ALA A 372 8.04 -32.56 -0.90
N PHE A 373 8.34 -31.59 -0.04
CA PHE A 373 8.24 -30.18 -0.36
C PHE A 373 9.54 -29.62 -0.96
N TYR A 374 10.70 -29.88 -0.34
CA TYR A 374 11.94 -29.13 -0.65
C TYR A 374 12.97 -29.88 -1.50
N SER A 375 12.74 -31.15 -1.85
CA SER A 375 13.72 -31.88 -2.67
C SER A 375 13.83 -31.29 -4.08
N ARG A 376 15.00 -31.47 -4.72
CA ARG A 376 15.23 -31.11 -6.14
C ARG A 376 14.32 -31.86 -7.13
N TYR A 377 13.63 -32.89 -6.66
CA TYR A 377 12.67 -33.69 -7.42
C TYR A 377 11.23 -33.27 -7.14
N SER A 378 11.00 -32.34 -6.21
CA SER A 378 9.70 -31.73 -6.00
C SER A 378 9.44 -30.64 -7.03
N LEU A 379 8.31 -30.75 -7.73
CA LEU A 379 7.81 -29.73 -8.66
C LEU A 379 7.45 -28.44 -7.91
N ILE A 380 7.16 -28.51 -6.60
CA ILE A 380 6.78 -27.35 -5.78
C ILE A 380 7.86 -26.26 -5.79
N VAL A 381 9.14 -26.65 -5.70
CA VAL A 381 10.29 -25.74 -5.70
C VAL A 381 10.78 -25.34 -7.09
N THR A 382 9.94 -25.54 -8.11
CA THR A 382 10.19 -25.04 -9.47
C THR A 382 9.34 -23.79 -9.75
N ASP A 383 9.74 -23.01 -10.76
CA ASP A 383 8.96 -21.87 -11.24
C ASP A 383 7.54 -22.27 -11.67
N GLN A 384 7.39 -23.46 -12.23
CA GLN A 384 6.11 -24.05 -12.63
C GLN A 384 5.23 -24.34 -11.42
N GLY A 385 5.77 -24.99 -10.40
CA GLY A 385 5.03 -25.32 -9.19
C GLY A 385 4.59 -24.09 -8.40
N VAL A 386 5.50 -23.13 -8.21
CA VAL A 386 5.19 -21.84 -7.58
C VAL A 386 4.09 -21.13 -8.35
N ARG A 387 4.21 -21.02 -9.68
CA ARG A 387 3.17 -20.34 -10.48
C ARG A 387 1.85 -21.09 -10.46
N GLY A 388 1.85 -22.42 -10.58
CA GLY A 388 0.65 -23.25 -10.58
C GLY A 388 -0.15 -23.09 -9.28
N PHE A 389 0.53 -23.22 -8.13
CA PHE A 389 -0.08 -23.02 -6.82
C PHE A 389 -0.67 -21.61 -6.68
N LEU A 390 0.11 -20.56 -6.97
CA LEU A 390 -0.36 -19.18 -6.85
C LEU A 390 -1.55 -18.88 -7.77
N HIS A 391 -1.56 -19.46 -8.97
CA HIS A 391 -2.63 -19.23 -9.94
C HIS A 391 -3.95 -19.83 -9.48
N VAL A 392 -3.94 -21.09 -9.05
CA VAL A 392 -5.14 -21.79 -8.56
C VAL A 392 -5.65 -21.14 -7.28
N LEU A 393 -4.76 -20.83 -6.34
CA LEU A 393 -5.10 -20.13 -5.11
C LEU A 393 -5.77 -18.78 -5.40
N ASN A 394 -5.18 -17.96 -6.28
CA ASN A 394 -5.76 -16.67 -6.67
C ASN A 394 -7.15 -16.86 -7.29
N ASP A 395 -7.28 -17.73 -8.29
CA ASP A 395 -8.53 -17.87 -9.05
C ASP A 395 -9.70 -18.35 -8.17
N LEU A 396 -9.45 -19.31 -7.27
CA LEU A 396 -10.47 -19.81 -6.35
C LEU A 396 -10.89 -18.74 -5.34
N CYS A 397 -9.91 -18.10 -4.69
CA CYS A 397 -10.19 -17.03 -3.74
C CYS A 397 -10.82 -15.79 -4.40
N PHE A 398 -10.50 -15.52 -5.68
CA PHE A 398 -11.10 -14.45 -6.47
C PHE A 398 -12.58 -14.69 -6.72
N ILE A 399 -12.95 -15.88 -7.23
CA ILE A 399 -14.37 -16.25 -7.44
C ILE A 399 -15.15 -16.22 -6.12
N ARG A 400 -14.49 -16.61 -5.03
CA ARG A 400 -15.11 -16.71 -3.71
C ARG A 400 -15.01 -15.44 -2.88
N ALA A 401 -14.42 -14.37 -3.40
CA ALA A 401 -14.10 -13.17 -2.62
C ALA A 401 -15.31 -12.62 -1.84
N SER A 402 -16.49 -12.53 -2.48
CA SER A 402 -17.72 -12.05 -1.84
C SER A 402 -18.23 -13.02 -0.77
N LYS A 403 -18.28 -14.34 -1.05
CA LYS A 403 -18.70 -15.36 -0.08
C LYS A 403 -17.67 -15.62 1.02
N LEU A 404 -16.43 -15.16 0.83
CA LEU A 404 -15.36 -15.15 1.83
C LEU A 404 -15.21 -13.82 2.53
N ASP A 405 -15.93 -12.76 2.13
CA ASP A 405 -15.93 -11.41 2.75
C ASP A 405 -14.52 -10.99 3.11
N LEU A 406 -13.66 -11.11 2.10
CA LEU A 406 -12.24 -10.78 2.22
C LEU A 406 -12.03 -9.32 2.64
N ARG A 407 -13.05 -8.46 2.46
CA ARG A 407 -13.04 -7.06 2.88
C ARG A 407 -13.14 -6.87 4.38
N SER A 408 -13.89 -7.73 5.07
CA SER A 408 -13.99 -7.67 6.54
C SER A 408 -12.67 -7.97 7.26
N TRP A 409 -11.70 -8.60 6.57
CA TRP A 409 -10.37 -8.79 7.13
C TRP A 409 -9.61 -7.47 7.18
N GLN A 410 -9.73 -6.80 8.32
CA GLN A 410 -9.06 -5.55 8.66
C GLN A 410 -8.00 -5.82 9.74
N VAL A 411 -6.84 -5.19 9.61
CA VAL A 411 -5.76 -5.24 10.61
C VAL A 411 -5.54 -3.81 11.11
N ALA A 412 -5.45 -3.63 12.43
CA ALA A 412 -5.40 -2.32 13.07
C ALA A 412 -4.21 -1.44 12.64
N ARG A 413 -3.19 -2.04 11.99
CA ARG A 413 -1.98 -1.39 11.50
C ARG A 413 -1.86 -1.61 9.98
N GLN A 414 -2.02 -0.54 9.19
CA GLN A 414 -1.54 -0.52 7.81
C GLN A 414 -0.03 -0.33 7.82
N ALA A 415 0.70 -1.24 7.18
CA ALA A 415 2.17 -1.25 7.11
C ALA A 415 2.67 -1.88 5.80
N GLY A 416 3.94 -1.59 5.48
CA GLY A 416 4.68 -2.17 4.35
C GLY A 416 4.88 -3.68 4.48
N ALA A 417 5.22 -4.36 3.38
CA ALA A 417 5.48 -5.81 3.38
C ALA A 417 6.75 -6.17 4.19
N ASN A 418 7.67 -5.21 4.31
CA ASN A 418 8.94 -5.37 5.01
C ASN A 418 8.82 -5.13 6.53
N ASP A 419 7.64 -4.73 7.03
CA ASP A 419 7.35 -4.61 8.46
C ASP A 419 6.97 -5.99 9.01
N THR A 420 7.97 -6.75 9.45
CA THR A 420 7.84 -8.13 9.95
C THR A 420 6.81 -8.27 11.07
N ASP A 421 6.72 -7.29 11.97
CA ASP A 421 5.76 -7.31 13.08
C ASP A 421 4.34 -7.13 12.58
N ALA A 422 4.14 -6.23 11.62
CA ALA A 422 2.83 -6.02 11.00
C ALA A 422 2.39 -7.25 10.17
N VAL A 423 3.31 -7.90 9.47
CA VAL A 423 3.03 -9.17 8.76
C VAL A 423 2.63 -10.25 9.76
N THR A 424 3.37 -10.41 10.86
CA THR A 424 3.07 -11.39 11.92
C THR A 424 1.69 -11.15 12.55
N LEU A 425 1.36 -9.89 12.83
CA LEU A 425 0.05 -9.50 13.37
C LEU A 425 -1.07 -9.79 12.36
N ALA A 426 -0.86 -9.45 11.09
CA ALA A 426 -1.80 -9.74 10.02
C ALA A 426 -2.03 -11.25 9.87
N MET A 427 -0.98 -12.07 9.88
CA MET A 427 -1.10 -13.53 9.84
C MET A 427 -1.92 -14.08 11.02
N THR A 428 -1.68 -13.56 12.22
CA THR A 428 -2.42 -13.97 13.43
C THR A 428 -3.90 -13.62 13.33
N SER A 429 -4.23 -12.45 12.77
CA SER A 429 -5.60 -12.04 12.48
C SER A 429 -6.24 -12.90 11.39
N LEU A 430 -5.50 -13.18 10.31
CA LEU A 430 -5.97 -13.98 9.17
C LEU A 430 -6.42 -15.38 9.60
N ARG A 431 -5.67 -16.01 10.51
CA ARG A 431 -6.01 -17.34 11.07
C ARG A 431 -7.39 -17.42 11.71
N LYS A 432 -7.93 -16.28 12.17
CA LYS A 432 -9.27 -16.19 12.78
C LYS A 432 -10.35 -15.84 11.74
N HIS A 433 -9.94 -15.39 10.56
CA HIS A 433 -10.86 -15.00 9.49
C HIS A 433 -11.34 -16.23 8.70
N ARG A 434 -12.57 -16.17 8.18
CA ARG A 434 -13.18 -17.31 7.47
C ARG A 434 -12.39 -17.81 6.27
N VAL A 435 -11.64 -16.92 5.60
CA VAL A 435 -10.74 -17.29 4.50
C VAL A 435 -9.68 -18.32 4.89
N ALA A 436 -9.28 -18.37 6.18
CA ALA A 436 -8.26 -19.32 6.63
C ALA A 436 -8.68 -20.77 6.35
N SER A 437 -9.92 -21.13 6.70
CA SER A 437 -10.48 -22.46 6.45
C SER A 437 -10.45 -22.83 4.96
N PHE A 438 -10.94 -21.93 4.11
CA PHE A 438 -10.95 -22.14 2.65
C PHE A 438 -9.55 -22.30 2.06
N VAL A 439 -8.57 -21.52 2.53
CA VAL A 439 -7.17 -21.65 2.09
C VAL A 439 -6.56 -22.97 2.57
N SER A 440 -6.89 -23.43 3.78
CA SER A 440 -6.50 -24.76 4.28
C SER A 440 -7.10 -25.88 3.44
N GLU A 441 -8.37 -25.80 3.07
CA GLU A 441 -9.03 -26.78 2.20
C GLU A 441 -8.40 -26.83 0.80
N ILE A 442 -8.05 -25.67 0.22
CA ILE A 442 -7.31 -25.61 -1.06
C ILE A 442 -5.96 -26.33 -0.91
N ALA A 443 -5.22 -26.04 0.17
CA ALA A 443 -3.92 -26.64 0.42
C ALA A 443 -4.00 -28.16 0.57
N GLU A 444 -4.99 -28.68 1.30
CA GLU A 444 -5.23 -30.11 1.48
C GLU A 444 -5.57 -30.79 0.16
N ALA A 445 -6.50 -30.24 -0.61
CA ALA A 445 -6.89 -30.80 -1.90
C ALA A 445 -5.73 -30.74 -2.93
N LEU A 446 -4.89 -29.70 -2.90
CA LEU A 446 -3.71 -29.62 -3.76
C LEU A 446 -2.59 -30.59 -3.34
N ALA A 447 -2.56 -31.06 -2.08
CA ALA A 447 -1.56 -32.04 -1.64
C ALA A 447 -1.82 -33.45 -2.20
N GLU A 448 -3.02 -33.71 -2.74
CA GLU A 448 -3.34 -34.96 -3.44
C GLU A 448 -2.75 -35.03 -4.85
N PHE A 449 -2.40 -33.87 -5.44
CA PHE A 449 -1.74 -33.82 -6.73
C PHE A 449 -0.33 -34.43 -6.67
N ASP A 450 0.08 -35.16 -7.71
CA ASP A 450 1.43 -35.71 -7.79
C ASP A 450 2.46 -34.62 -8.11
N TRP A 451 3.13 -34.11 -7.08
CA TRP A 451 4.15 -33.06 -7.20
C TRP A 451 5.54 -33.56 -7.59
N ARG A 452 5.71 -34.80 -8.07
CA ARG A 452 7.02 -35.24 -8.58
C ARG A 452 7.38 -34.55 -9.89
N ALA A 453 8.62 -34.10 -10.01
CA ALA A 453 9.18 -33.59 -11.25
C ALA A 453 9.51 -34.74 -12.22
N SER A 454 9.62 -34.45 -13.52
CA SER A 454 10.01 -35.44 -14.54
C SER A 454 11.42 -36.02 -14.34
N SER A 455 12.24 -35.38 -13.51
CA SER A 455 13.60 -35.81 -13.14
C SER A 455 13.63 -36.76 -11.94
N THR A 456 12.48 -37.06 -11.31
CA THR A 456 12.44 -37.96 -10.16
C THR A 456 12.91 -39.36 -10.56
N PRO A 457 13.88 -39.95 -9.84
CA PRO A 457 14.37 -41.31 -10.08
C PRO A 457 13.26 -42.35 -10.05
N GLU A 458 13.44 -43.45 -10.78
CA GLU A 458 12.55 -44.62 -10.77
C GLU A 458 11.08 -44.32 -11.16
N LEU A 459 10.82 -43.17 -11.82
CA LEU A 459 9.49 -42.87 -12.36
C LEU A 459 9.13 -43.80 -13.55
N PRO A 460 7.91 -44.38 -13.58
CA PRO A 460 7.44 -45.08 -14.77
C PRO A 460 7.49 -44.19 -16.00
N GLU A 461 7.96 -44.72 -17.14
CA GLU A 461 8.22 -43.94 -18.36
C GLU A 461 6.98 -43.16 -18.85
N LYS A 462 5.78 -43.73 -18.70
CA LYS A 462 4.51 -43.05 -19.02
C LYS A 462 4.33 -41.79 -18.16
N LEU A 463 4.46 -41.94 -16.83
CA LEU A 463 4.31 -40.84 -15.89
C LEU A 463 5.42 -39.80 -16.05
N ARG A 464 6.65 -40.24 -16.34
CA ARG A 464 7.78 -39.33 -16.64
C ARG A 464 7.46 -38.42 -17.83
N ARG A 465 6.88 -38.98 -18.90
CA ARG A 465 6.44 -38.21 -20.09
C ARG A 465 5.29 -37.25 -19.76
N GLU A 466 4.32 -37.69 -18.97
CA GLU A 466 3.25 -36.82 -18.47
C GLU A 466 3.79 -35.65 -17.65
N LYS A 467 4.88 -35.82 -16.89
CA LYS A 467 5.53 -34.71 -16.17
C LYS A 467 6.39 -33.79 -17.05
N LEU A 468 6.84 -34.23 -18.22
CA LEU A 468 7.66 -33.40 -19.12
C LEU A 468 6.87 -32.21 -19.70
N VAL A 469 5.54 -32.30 -19.78
CA VAL A 469 4.66 -31.23 -20.28
C VAL A 469 4.76 -29.95 -19.46
N PHE A 470 5.20 -30.06 -18.20
CA PHE A 470 5.42 -28.90 -17.33
C PHE A 470 6.70 -28.14 -17.66
N ARG A 471 7.59 -28.67 -18.51
CA ARG A 471 8.83 -27.96 -18.86
C ARG A 471 8.55 -26.86 -19.87
N GLY A 472 9.18 -25.70 -19.66
CA GLY A 472 9.08 -24.55 -20.56
C GLY A 472 7.87 -23.65 -20.29
N SER A 473 7.65 -22.67 -21.16
CA SER A 473 6.65 -21.63 -20.96
C SER A 473 5.19 -22.12 -21.06
N SER A 474 4.93 -23.18 -21.82
CA SER A 474 3.61 -23.84 -21.88
C SER A 474 3.26 -24.56 -20.59
N GLY A 475 4.26 -24.96 -19.80
CA GLY A 475 4.07 -25.69 -18.55
C GLY A 475 3.21 -24.96 -17.54
N TYR A 476 3.25 -23.61 -17.53
CA TYR A 476 2.47 -22.81 -16.59
C TYR A 476 0.97 -22.95 -16.79
N LYS A 477 0.54 -23.08 -18.06
CA LYS A 477 -0.87 -23.28 -18.40
C LYS A 477 -1.29 -24.70 -18.05
N GLU A 478 -0.44 -25.66 -18.39
CA GLU A 478 -0.72 -27.08 -18.19
C GLU A 478 -0.80 -27.47 -16.71
N ILE A 479 0.15 -27.01 -15.88
CA ILE A 479 0.10 -27.27 -14.44
C ILE A 479 -1.16 -26.68 -13.81
N ARG A 480 -1.57 -25.46 -14.20
CA ARG A 480 -2.83 -24.87 -13.75
C ARG A 480 -4.03 -25.74 -14.12
N THR A 481 -4.08 -26.23 -15.37
CA THR A 481 -5.17 -27.11 -15.85
C THR A 481 -5.26 -28.37 -14.99
N GLN A 482 -4.15 -29.10 -14.82
CA GLN A 482 -4.15 -30.36 -14.09
C GLN A 482 -4.42 -30.19 -12.58
N LEU A 483 -3.96 -29.09 -11.98
CA LEU A 483 -4.31 -28.76 -10.60
C LEU A 483 -5.82 -28.51 -10.46
N LEU A 484 -6.43 -27.76 -11.39
CA LEU A 484 -7.88 -27.55 -11.39
C LEU A 484 -8.66 -28.84 -11.62
N GLU A 485 -8.20 -29.73 -12.50
CA GLU A 485 -8.79 -31.05 -12.71
C GLU A 485 -8.78 -31.88 -11.41
N THR A 486 -7.64 -31.90 -10.71
CA THR A 486 -7.50 -32.57 -9.41
C THR A 486 -8.46 -31.99 -8.37
N LEU A 487 -8.63 -30.66 -8.34
CA LEU A 487 -9.57 -30.03 -7.41
C LEU A 487 -11.03 -30.31 -7.77
N ARG A 488 -11.37 -30.44 -9.05
CA ARG A 488 -12.76 -30.72 -9.50
C ARG A 488 -13.24 -32.11 -9.13
N THR A 489 -12.33 -33.08 -8.95
CA THR A 489 -12.66 -34.45 -8.55
C THR A 489 -12.93 -34.61 -7.05
N GLY A 490 -12.59 -33.61 -6.24
CA GLY A 490 -12.89 -33.61 -4.81
C GLY A 490 -14.33 -33.22 -4.49
N ASP A 491 -14.61 -33.10 -3.20
CA ASP A 491 -15.88 -32.67 -2.65
C ASP A 491 -15.77 -31.32 -1.92
N GLY A 492 -16.92 -30.71 -1.62
CA GLY A 492 -16.99 -29.48 -0.85
C GLY A 492 -16.76 -28.20 -1.65
N ASP A 493 -16.55 -27.12 -0.91
CA ASP A 493 -16.63 -25.74 -1.41
C ASP A 493 -15.51 -25.40 -2.42
N VAL A 494 -14.32 -25.99 -2.23
CA VAL A 494 -13.19 -25.86 -3.15
C VAL A 494 -13.49 -26.52 -4.50
N ALA A 495 -14.01 -27.75 -4.50
CA ALA A 495 -14.34 -28.49 -5.72
C ALA A 495 -15.48 -27.81 -6.50
N GLU A 496 -16.52 -27.34 -5.81
CA GLU A 496 -17.59 -26.54 -6.41
C GLU A 496 -17.08 -25.25 -7.06
N THR A 497 -16.10 -24.60 -6.42
CA THR A 497 -15.47 -23.39 -6.97
C THR A 497 -14.60 -23.72 -8.19
N ALA A 498 -13.83 -24.81 -8.14
CA ALA A 498 -12.97 -25.26 -9.24
C ALA A 498 -13.77 -25.68 -10.49
N LYS A 499 -15.02 -26.13 -10.32
CA LYS A 499 -15.95 -26.43 -11.44
C LYS A 499 -16.42 -25.17 -12.19
N ARG A 500 -16.24 -23.98 -11.64
CA ARG A 500 -16.59 -22.68 -12.26
C ARG A 500 -15.43 -22.04 -13.04
N LEU A 501 -14.22 -22.53 -12.83
CA LEU A 501 -13.00 -22.22 -13.59
C LEU A 501 -12.85 -23.20 -14.73
#